data_AF-A0A2D5KA39-F1
#
_entry.id   AF-A0A2D5KA39-F1
#
_cell.length_a   1.000
_cell.length_b   1.000
_cell.length_c   1.000
_cell.angle_alpha   90.00
_cell.angle_beta   90.00
_cell.angle_gamma   90.00
#
_symmetry.space_group_name_H-M   'P 1'
#
loop_
_entity.id
_entity.type
_entity.pdbx_description
1 polymer ?
#
loop_
_entity_poly.entity_id
_entity_poly.type
_entity_poly.pdbx_seq_one_letter_code
_entity_poly.pdbx_strand_id
1 'polypeptide(L)'
;MNLKPKYIIVFFIALIYLMLHILKVQFTPFFLYGMYSKAVGEVDTLVAYEIEVDKTTYYPFDFGREKMELILGPLDYYNNHLRLNGQDPVEHFVLTKRPHWNESELFNQIGEKVFTKSEELQRFPFWYKTILERSLSKKINHLIVYEVKYTYTNYGLKTISKNRLIDL
;
A
#
# COMPACT_ATOMS: atom_id res chain seq x y z
N MET A 1 -53.60 11.47 5.61
CA MET A 1 -53.30 10.38 4.66
C MET A 1 -52.21 9.52 5.29
N ASN A 2 -52.55 8.35 5.87
CA ASN A 2 -51.57 7.49 6.54
C ASN A 2 -50.69 6.79 5.48
N LEU A 3 -49.54 7.38 5.20
CA LEU A 3 -48.51 6.76 4.37
C LEU A 3 -48.05 5.47 5.04
N LYS A 4 -48.42 4.33 4.45
CA LYS A 4 -47.99 3.02 4.96
C LYS A 4 -46.46 3.00 5.01
N PRO A 5 -45.84 2.44 6.07
CA PRO A 5 -44.39 2.49 6.29
C PRO A 5 -43.57 1.94 5.12
N LYS A 6 -44.12 0.98 4.36
CA LYS A 6 -43.52 0.47 3.12
C LYS A 6 -43.25 1.55 2.06
N TYR A 7 -44.10 2.56 1.94
CA TYR A 7 -43.90 3.64 0.96
C TYR A 7 -42.82 4.63 1.41
N ILE A 8 -42.67 4.83 2.71
CA ILE A 8 -41.59 5.64 3.28
C ILE A 8 -40.24 4.95 3.03
N ILE A 9 -40.16 3.63 3.26
CA ILE A 9 -38.94 2.85 3.00
C ILE A 9 -38.56 2.89 1.52
N VAL A 10 -39.53 2.66 0.62
CA VAL A 10 -39.30 2.73 -0.84
C VAL A 10 -38.86 4.13 -1.26
N PHE A 11 -39.46 5.18 -0.68
CA PHE A 11 -39.05 6.56 -0.95
C PHE A 11 -37.61 6.85 -0.51
N PHE A 12 -37.20 6.39 0.69
CA PHE A 12 -35.82 6.55 1.16
C PHE A 12 -34.81 5.78 0.29
N ILE A 13 -35.14 4.57 -0.15
CA ILE A 13 -34.28 3.79 -1.06
C ILE A 13 -34.12 4.53 -2.40
N ALA A 14 -35.22 5.05 -2.96
CA ALA A 14 -35.19 5.81 -4.21
C ALA A 14 -34.40 7.13 -4.07
N LEU A 15 -34.55 7.83 -2.94
CA LEU A 15 -33.83 9.07 -2.65
C LEU A 15 -32.32 8.83 -2.53
N ILE A 16 -31.91 7.78 -1.80
CA ILE A 16 -30.50 7.38 -1.68
C ILE A 16 -29.93 7.03 -3.06
N TYR A 17 -30.67 6.26 -3.86
CA TYR A 17 -30.22 5.89 -5.21
C TYR A 17 -30.05 7.12 -6.11
N LEU A 18 -30.99 8.07 -6.07
CA LEU A 18 -30.90 9.33 -6.82
C LEU A 18 -29.70 10.18 -6.37
N MET A 19 -29.46 10.30 -5.07
CA MET A 19 -28.30 11.03 -4.54
C MET A 19 -26.98 10.38 -4.98
N LEU A 20 -26.88 9.05 -4.90
CA LEU A 20 -25.69 8.31 -5.38
C LEU A 20 -25.48 8.48 -6.89
N HIS A 21 -26.56 8.52 -7.66
CA HIS A 21 -26.50 8.74 -9.11
C HIS A 21 -26.01 10.15 -9.46
N ILE A 22 -26.51 11.18 -8.79
CA ILE A 22 -26.06 12.57 -8.94
C ILE A 22 -24.58 12.71 -8.55
N LEU A 23 -24.15 12.00 -7.49
CA LEU A 23 -22.75 11.93 -7.06
C LEU A 23 -21.86 11.12 -8.02
N LYS A 24 -22.39 10.59 -9.13
CA LYS A 24 -21.71 9.71 -10.09
C LYS A 24 -21.05 8.49 -9.44
N VAL A 25 -21.59 8.04 -8.31
CA VAL A 25 -21.12 6.83 -7.63
C VAL A 25 -21.76 5.64 -8.34
N GLN A 26 -21.06 5.07 -9.31
CA GLN A 26 -21.50 3.87 -10.03
C GLN A 26 -21.37 2.63 -9.12
N PHE A 27 -22.39 2.35 -8.31
CA PHE A 27 -22.54 1.05 -7.64
C PHE A 27 -23.20 0.06 -8.60
N THR A 28 -22.41 -0.52 -9.52
CA THR A 28 -22.78 -1.74 -10.24
C THR A 28 -21.95 -2.90 -9.70
N PRO A 29 -22.52 -3.79 -8.87
CA PRO A 29 -21.75 -4.81 -8.14
C PRO A 29 -21.20 -5.94 -9.01
N PHE A 30 -21.58 -6.03 -10.30
CA PHE A 30 -21.16 -7.13 -11.19
C PHE A 30 -20.32 -6.70 -12.40
N PHE A 31 -20.22 -5.40 -12.70
CA PHE A 31 -19.46 -4.89 -13.87
C PHE A 31 -18.02 -4.47 -13.55
N LEU A 32 -17.61 -4.52 -12.28
CA LEU A 32 -16.30 -4.04 -11.83
C LEU A 32 -15.13 -5.00 -12.13
N TYR A 33 -15.37 -6.30 -12.25
CA TYR A 33 -14.28 -7.27 -12.43
C TYR A 33 -13.76 -7.42 -13.87
N GLY A 34 -14.54 -7.02 -14.89
CA GLY A 34 -14.19 -7.24 -16.31
C GLY A 34 -13.85 -5.98 -17.12
N MET A 35 -14.29 -4.79 -16.72
CA MET A 35 -14.07 -3.54 -17.49
C MET A 35 -12.83 -2.76 -17.08
N TYR A 36 -12.23 -3.06 -15.92
CA TYR A 36 -11.00 -2.45 -15.43
C TYR A 36 -9.79 -3.37 -15.52
N SER A 37 -9.87 -4.49 -16.24
CA SER A 37 -8.66 -5.09 -16.81
C SER A 37 -8.17 -4.17 -17.92
N LYS A 38 -7.57 -3.03 -17.53
CA LYS A 38 -6.50 -2.49 -18.36
C LYS A 38 -5.59 -3.68 -18.60
N ALA A 39 -5.40 -4.05 -19.87
CA ALA A 39 -4.29 -4.90 -20.25
C ALA A 39 -3.09 -4.24 -19.58
N VAL A 40 -2.57 -4.87 -18.53
CA VAL A 40 -1.35 -4.42 -17.88
C VAL A 40 -0.37 -4.45 -19.03
N GLY A 41 0.05 -3.27 -19.51
CA GLY A 41 1.01 -3.19 -20.60
C GLY A 41 2.21 -4.06 -20.25
N GLU A 42 2.91 -4.59 -21.26
CA GLU A 42 4.07 -5.45 -21.03
C GLU A 42 4.94 -4.84 -19.92
N VAL A 43 5.00 -5.55 -18.80
CA VAL A 43 5.74 -5.08 -17.63
C VAL A 43 7.20 -5.39 -17.92
N ASP A 44 7.87 -4.48 -18.64
CA ASP A 44 9.28 -4.63 -19.02
C ASP A 44 10.21 -4.72 -17.82
N THR A 45 9.75 -4.25 -16.66
CA THR A 45 10.52 -4.22 -15.43
C THR A 45 9.74 -4.69 -14.21
N LEU A 46 10.29 -5.65 -13.48
CA LEU A 46 9.78 -6.15 -12.20
C LEU A 46 10.54 -5.46 -11.06
N VAL A 47 9.84 -5.03 -10.01
CA VAL A 47 10.47 -4.59 -8.75
C VAL A 47 10.23 -5.68 -7.71
N ALA A 48 11.29 -6.06 -6.98
CA ALA A 48 11.21 -6.98 -5.87
C ALA A 48 12.10 -6.54 -4.71
N TYR A 49 11.96 -7.22 -3.58
CA TYR A 49 12.80 -7.03 -2.40
C TYR A 49 13.69 -8.25 -2.17
N GLU A 50 14.98 -8.02 -2.00
CA GLU A 50 15.93 -9.02 -1.52
C GLU A 50 16.27 -8.73 -0.06
N ILE A 51 16.05 -9.70 0.83
CA ILE A 51 16.22 -9.56 2.27
C ILE A 51 17.43 -10.40 2.70
N GLU A 52 18.55 -9.75 3.01
CA GLU A 52 19.76 -10.41 3.51
C GLU A 52 19.77 -10.41 5.04
N VAL A 53 19.75 -11.60 5.64
CA VAL A 53 19.79 -11.84 7.08
C VAL A 53 21.01 -12.69 7.40
N ASP A 54 21.97 -12.12 8.14
CA ASP A 54 23.21 -12.81 8.53
C ASP A 54 23.91 -13.50 7.34
N LYS A 55 24.07 -12.77 6.21
CA LYS A 55 24.63 -13.24 4.92
C LYS A 55 23.80 -14.28 4.17
N THR A 56 22.62 -14.63 4.67
CA THR A 56 21.66 -15.51 3.98
C THR A 56 20.62 -14.64 3.29
N THR A 57 20.47 -14.77 1.98
CA THR A 57 19.42 -14.06 1.24
C THR A 57 18.11 -14.84 1.32
N TYR A 58 17.06 -14.14 1.71
CA TYR A 58 15.67 -14.60 1.69
C TYR A 58 14.90 -13.75 0.70
N TYR A 59 14.00 -14.39 -0.03
CA TYR A 59 12.98 -13.73 -0.81
C TYR A 59 11.66 -13.72 -0.03
N PRO A 60 10.79 -12.73 -0.27
CA PRO A 60 9.51 -12.62 0.44
C PRO A 60 8.63 -13.87 0.37
N PHE A 61 8.73 -14.65 -0.71
CA PHE A 61 8.00 -15.92 -0.85
C PHE A 61 8.56 -17.07 0.00
N ASP A 62 9.81 -16.99 0.47
CA ASP A 62 10.43 -18.02 1.32
C ASP A 62 9.80 -18.08 2.72
N PHE A 63 9.06 -17.04 3.11
CA PHE A 63 8.42 -16.93 4.43
C PHE A 63 7.02 -17.56 4.50
N GLY A 64 6.49 -18.05 3.37
CA GLY A 64 5.13 -18.56 3.26
C GLY A 64 4.16 -17.52 2.71
N ARG A 65 3.18 -17.97 1.92
CA ARG A 65 2.20 -17.11 1.24
C ARG A 65 1.41 -16.24 2.23
N GLU A 66 1.09 -16.81 3.39
CA GLU A 66 0.32 -16.16 4.44
C GLU A 66 1.07 -15.03 5.15
N LYS A 67 2.41 -15.06 5.14
CA LYS A 67 3.26 -14.02 5.76
C LYS A 67 3.79 -13.00 4.77
N MET A 68 3.70 -13.30 3.47
CA MET A 68 4.23 -12.45 2.40
C MET A 68 3.72 -11.01 2.50
N GLU A 69 2.43 -10.79 2.71
CA GLU A 69 1.84 -9.45 2.83
C GLU A 69 2.34 -8.68 4.06
N LEU A 70 2.63 -9.38 5.16
CA LEU A 70 3.18 -8.78 6.39
C LEU A 70 4.65 -8.38 6.25
N ILE A 71 5.34 -8.91 5.24
CA ILE A 71 6.74 -8.64 4.94
C ILE A 71 6.84 -7.58 3.83
N LEU A 72 6.10 -7.76 2.74
CA LEU A 72 6.12 -6.88 1.57
C LEU A 72 5.41 -5.55 1.79
N GLY A 73 4.16 -5.58 2.29
CA GLY A 73 3.34 -4.38 2.42
C GLY A 73 4.02 -3.26 3.21
N PRO A 74 4.59 -3.55 4.39
CA PRO A 74 5.33 -2.54 5.15
C PRO A 74 6.59 -2.04 4.44
N LEU A 75 7.32 -2.89 3.69
CA LEU A 75 8.49 -2.47 2.91
C LEU A 75 8.10 -1.56 1.75
N ASP A 76 7.03 -1.88 1.02
CA ASP A 76 6.48 -1.02 -0.04
C ASP A 76 6.07 0.34 0.53
N TYR A 77 5.38 0.34 1.66
CA TYR A 77 4.98 1.57 2.33
C TYR A 77 6.18 2.42 2.75
N TYR A 78 7.17 1.80 3.40
CA TYR A 78 8.41 2.44 3.81
C TYR A 78 9.19 3.02 2.62
N ASN A 79 9.32 2.27 1.55
CA ASN A 79 10.01 2.71 0.35
C ASN A 79 9.29 3.90 -0.33
N ASN A 80 7.96 3.90 -0.33
CA ASN A 80 7.19 5.05 -0.82
C ASN A 80 7.43 6.31 0.02
N HIS A 81 7.55 6.19 1.34
CA HIS A 81 7.99 7.31 2.18
C HIS A 81 9.37 7.83 1.76
N LEU A 82 10.35 6.93 1.55
CA LEU A 82 11.69 7.34 1.13
C LEU A 82 11.68 8.09 -0.21
N ARG A 83 10.88 7.62 -1.17
CA ARG A 83 10.69 8.29 -2.47
C ARG A 83 10.01 9.65 -2.37
N LEU A 84 9.21 9.86 -1.32
CA LEU A 84 8.50 11.11 -1.03
C LEU A 84 9.23 11.97 0.03
N ASN A 85 10.54 11.78 0.20
CA ASN A 85 11.36 12.55 1.16
C ASN A 85 10.82 12.50 2.61
N GLY A 86 10.24 11.37 3.00
CA GLY A 86 9.67 11.14 4.33
C GLY A 86 8.20 11.51 4.48
N GLN A 87 7.56 12.12 3.48
CA GLN A 87 6.11 12.40 3.51
C GLN A 87 5.30 11.10 3.47
N ASP A 88 4.17 11.07 4.19
CA ASP A 88 3.24 9.95 4.17
C ASP A 88 2.61 9.74 2.77
N PRO A 89 2.70 8.54 2.18
CA PRO A 89 2.16 8.26 0.85
C PRO A 89 0.65 8.47 0.75
N VAL A 90 -0.10 8.19 1.82
CA VAL A 90 -1.56 8.37 1.83
C VAL A 90 -1.89 9.85 1.94
N GLU A 91 -1.22 10.58 2.82
CA GLU A 91 -1.36 12.04 2.91
C GLU A 91 -1.06 12.70 1.57
N HIS A 92 0.08 12.36 0.96
CA HIS A 92 0.49 12.87 -0.34
C HIS A 92 -0.55 12.59 -1.43
N PHE A 93 -1.08 11.36 -1.47
CA PHE A 93 -2.12 10.98 -2.42
C PHE A 93 -3.40 11.81 -2.24
N VAL A 94 -3.87 11.97 -0.99
CA VAL A 94 -5.09 12.73 -0.69
C VAL A 94 -4.91 14.19 -1.10
N LEU A 95 -3.80 14.83 -0.72
CA LEU A 95 -3.52 16.22 -1.07
C LEU A 95 -3.35 16.43 -2.57
N THR A 96 -2.79 15.45 -3.29
CA THR A 96 -2.71 15.50 -4.75
C THR A 96 -4.09 15.47 -5.42
N LYS A 97 -5.07 14.74 -4.85
CA LYS A 97 -6.45 14.66 -5.36
C LYS A 97 -7.35 15.78 -4.86
N ARG A 98 -7.06 16.32 -3.68
CA ARG A 98 -7.85 17.33 -2.97
C ARG A 98 -6.89 18.35 -2.31
N PRO A 99 -6.29 19.28 -3.08
CA PRO A 99 -5.28 20.19 -2.55
C PRO A 99 -5.75 21.02 -1.37
N HIS A 100 -7.00 21.52 -1.39
CA HIS A 100 -7.59 22.35 -0.34
C HIS A 100 -7.84 21.63 0.99
N TRP A 101 -7.61 20.31 1.08
CA TRP A 101 -7.82 19.58 2.32
C TRP A 101 -6.73 19.86 3.37
N ASN A 102 -5.57 20.37 2.97
CA ASN A 102 -4.54 20.83 3.90
C ASN A 102 -5.03 21.98 4.82
N GLU A 103 -5.99 22.78 4.36
CA GLU A 103 -6.62 23.86 5.13
C GLU A 103 -7.73 23.36 6.06
N SER A 104 -8.18 22.11 5.90
CA SER A 104 -9.27 21.54 6.68
C SER A 104 -8.77 21.09 8.06
N GLU A 105 -9.28 21.73 9.11
CA GLU A 105 -8.96 21.37 10.50
C GLU A 105 -9.25 19.90 10.81
N LEU A 106 -10.39 19.37 10.33
CA LEU A 106 -10.73 17.95 10.49
C LEU A 106 -9.70 17.02 9.83
N PHE A 107 -9.16 17.41 8.68
CA PHE A 107 -8.17 16.60 7.97
C PHE A 107 -6.86 16.57 8.75
N ASN A 108 -6.42 17.74 9.25
CA ASN A 108 -5.21 17.85 10.06
C ASN A 108 -5.32 17.05 11.37
N GLN A 109 -6.46 17.15 12.08
CA GLN A 109 -6.70 16.39 13.32
C GLN A 109 -6.72 14.87 13.11
N ILE A 110 -7.31 14.40 12.01
CA ILE A 110 -7.29 12.97 11.65
C ILE A 110 -5.88 12.57 11.22
N GLY A 111 -5.24 13.41 10.39
CA GLY A 111 -3.90 13.19 9.85
C GLY A 111 -2.86 13.01 10.94
N GLU A 112 -2.91 13.79 12.02
CA GLU A 112 -2.02 13.65 13.18
C GLU A 112 -2.04 12.26 13.83
N LYS A 113 -3.13 11.50 13.67
CA LYS A 113 -3.33 10.16 14.24
C LYS A 113 -3.15 9.03 13.24
N VAL A 114 -3.28 9.32 11.95
CA VAL A 114 -3.34 8.31 10.88
C VAL A 114 -2.08 8.33 10.02
N PHE A 115 -1.53 9.51 9.73
CA PHE A 115 -0.36 9.63 8.87
C PHE A 115 0.92 9.39 9.66
N THR A 116 1.82 8.63 9.05
CA THR A 116 3.11 8.29 9.64
C THR A 116 3.99 9.54 9.64
N LYS A 117 4.53 9.88 10.81
CA LYS A 117 5.44 11.02 10.97
C LYS A 117 6.87 10.63 10.58
N SER A 118 7.66 11.59 10.12
CA SER A 118 9.06 11.35 9.72
C SER A 118 9.91 10.74 10.85
N GLU A 119 9.65 11.09 12.11
CA GLU A 119 10.33 10.48 13.27
C GLU A 119 9.97 8.99 13.47
N GLU A 120 8.73 8.60 13.15
CA GLU A 120 8.28 7.22 13.24
C GLU A 120 8.91 6.36 12.14
N LEU A 121 9.10 6.96 10.96
CA LEU A 121 9.78 6.34 9.82
C LEU A 121 11.20 5.87 10.18
N GLN A 122 11.92 6.61 11.01
CA GLN A 122 13.28 6.23 11.45
C GLN A 122 13.31 4.96 12.31
N ARG A 123 12.18 4.60 12.95
CA ARG A 123 12.06 3.39 13.76
C ARG A 123 11.71 2.16 12.93
N PHE A 124 11.29 2.35 11.68
CA PHE A 124 10.85 1.28 10.81
C PHE A 124 11.90 0.17 10.63
N PRO A 125 13.20 0.45 10.36
CA PRO A 125 14.20 -0.60 10.23
C PRO A 125 14.26 -1.57 11.42
N PHE A 126 14.23 -1.04 12.65
CA PHE A 126 14.29 -1.85 13.87
C PHE A 126 13.00 -2.62 14.12
N TRP A 127 11.85 -2.00 13.85
CA TRP A 127 10.56 -2.68 13.90
C TRP A 127 10.51 -3.83 12.90
N TYR A 128 10.96 -3.60 11.67
CA TYR A 128 10.98 -4.58 10.59
C TYR A 128 11.90 -5.76 10.92
N LYS A 129 13.10 -5.48 11.45
CA LYS A 129 14.00 -6.50 12.02
C LYS A 129 13.30 -7.38 13.05
N THR A 130 12.52 -6.78 13.95
CA THR A 130 11.76 -7.52 14.99
C THR A 130 10.71 -8.46 14.39
N ILE A 131 10.05 -8.05 13.30
CA ILE A 131 9.09 -8.91 12.58
C ILE A 131 9.79 -10.09 11.91
N LEU A 132 10.96 -9.87 11.30
CA LEU A 132 11.75 -10.93 10.69
C LEU A 132 12.31 -11.91 11.74
N GLU A 133 12.78 -11.42 12.88
CA GLU A 133 13.25 -12.26 14.00
C GLU A 133 12.15 -13.21 14.48
N ARG A 134 10.91 -12.72 14.61
CA ARG A 134 9.74 -13.55 14.96
C ARG A 134 9.43 -14.56 13.86
N SER A 135 9.44 -14.12 12.61
CA SER A 135 9.09 -14.97 11.46
C SER A 135 10.09 -16.10 11.24
N LEU A 136 11.37 -15.85 11.50
CA LEU A 136 12.46 -16.82 11.37
C LEU A 136 12.76 -17.58 12.67
N SER A 137 12.11 -17.19 13.78
CA SER A 137 12.36 -17.74 15.13
C SER A 137 13.85 -17.74 15.52
N LYS A 138 14.59 -16.72 15.09
CA LYS A 138 16.02 -16.55 15.39
C LYS A 138 16.35 -15.08 15.61
N LYS A 139 17.39 -14.80 16.40
CA LYS A 139 17.94 -13.45 16.52
C LYS A 139 18.68 -13.09 15.24
N ILE A 140 18.51 -11.87 14.75
CA ILE A 140 19.19 -11.36 13.56
C ILE A 140 20.31 -10.42 14.02
N ASN A 141 21.54 -10.66 13.57
CA ASN A 141 22.64 -9.75 13.88
C ASN A 141 22.69 -8.65 12.82
N HIS A 142 22.74 -9.06 11.55
CA HIS A 142 22.79 -8.16 10.40
C HIS A 142 21.55 -8.29 9.53
N LEU A 143 20.96 -7.15 9.19
CA LEU A 143 19.84 -7.06 8.26
C LEU A 143 20.14 -6.03 7.16
N ILE A 144 20.13 -6.49 5.92
CA ILE A 144 20.19 -5.60 4.76
C ILE A 144 18.98 -5.88 3.88
N VAL A 145 18.24 -4.83 3.51
CA VAL A 145 17.13 -4.95 2.56
C VAL A 145 17.44 -4.14 1.33
N TYR A 146 17.27 -4.77 0.17
CA TYR A 146 17.43 -4.13 -1.12
C TYR A 146 16.11 -4.08 -1.88
N GLU A 147 15.83 -2.95 -2.51
CA GLU A 147 14.92 -2.89 -3.65
C GLU A 147 15.72 -3.26 -4.89
N VAL A 148 15.25 -4.27 -5.63
CA VAL A 148 15.90 -4.74 -6.85
C VAL A 148 14.93 -4.60 -8.00
N LYS A 149 15.36 -3.89 -9.04
CA LYS A 149 14.62 -3.77 -10.29
C LYS A 149 15.21 -4.74 -11.29
N TYR A 150 14.40 -5.64 -11.82
CA TYR A 150 14.77 -6.57 -12.88
C TYR A 150 14.09 -6.19 -14.19
N THR A 151 14.69 -6.60 -15.30
CA THR A 151 14.04 -6.68 -16.61
C THR A 151 14.09 -8.12 -17.10
N TYR A 152 13.07 -8.55 -17.84
CA TYR A 152 13.06 -9.88 -18.44
C TYR A 152 13.62 -9.80 -19.86
N THR A 153 14.85 -10.27 -20.06
CA THR A 153 15.51 -10.28 -21.37
C THR A 153 16.22 -11.61 -21.59
N ASN A 154 16.22 -12.12 -22.83
CA ASN A 154 16.89 -13.37 -23.20
C ASN A 154 16.48 -14.57 -22.32
N TYR A 155 15.19 -14.72 -22.04
CA TYR A 155 14.62 -15.79 -21.22
C TYR A 155 15.09 -15.81 -19.75
N GLY A 156 15.61 -14.69 -19.23
CA GLY A 156 16.06 -14.57 -17.85
C GLY A 156 15.79 -13.19 -17.24
N LEU A 157 15.79 -13.12 -15.91
CA LEU A 157 15.77 -11.86 -15.18
C LEU A 157 17.17 -11.27 -15.14
N LYS A 158 17.32 -10.01 -15.57
CA LYS A 158 18.54 -9.22 -15.41
C LYS A 158 18.31 -8.07 -14.46
N THR A 159 19.19 -7.90 -13.47
CA THR A 159 19.16 -6.77 -12.55
C THR A 159 19.50 -5.47 -13.28
N ILE A 160 18.60 -4.51 -13.22
CA ILE A 160 18.79 -3.13 -13.70
C ILE A 160 19.40 -2.27 -12.60
N SER A 161 18.84 -2.36 -11.38
CA SER A 161 19.28 -1.59 -10.23
C SER A 161 19.08 -2.36 -8.95
N LYS A 162 19.93 -2.10 -7.95
CA LYS A 162 19.86 -2.66 -6.60
C LYS A 162 20.12 -1.55 -5.60
N ASN A 163 19.05 -1.05 -4.99
CA ASN A 163 19.08 0.08 -4.06
C ASN A 163 18.99 -0.45 -2.63
N ARG A 164 19.94 -0.08 -1.76
CA ARG A 164 19.89 -0.45 -0.36
C ARG A 164 18.88 0.44 0.37
N LEU A 165 17.90 -0.19 1.03
CA LEU A 165 16.84 0.51 1.77
C LEU A 165 17.07 0.46 3.28
N ILE A 166 17.54 -0.68 3.79
CA ILE A 166 17.80 -0.91 5.22
C ILE A 166 19.21 -1.49 5.35
N ASP A 167 19.93 -1.03 6.37
CA ASP A 167 21.26 -1.52 6.76
C ASP A 167 21.37 -1.42 8.29
N LEU A 168 21.29 -2.56 8.98
CA LEU A 168 21.32 -2.69 10.44
C LEU A 168 22.28 -3.79 10.91
#